data_AF-A0A7G2CRX2-F1
#
_entry.id   AF-A0A7G2CRX2-F1
#
_cell.length_a   1.000
_cell.length_b   1.000
_cell.length_c   1.000
_cell.angle_alpha   90.00
_cell.angle_beta   90.00
_cell.angle_gamma   90.00
#
_symmetry.space_group_name_H-M   'P 1'
#
loop_
_entity.id
_entity.type
_entity.pdbx_description
1 polymer ?
#
loop_
_entity_poly.entity_id
_entity_poly.type
_entity_poly.pdbx_seq_one_letter_code
_entity_poly.pdbx_strand_id
1 'polypeptide(L)'
;MLPTLGVPEDEQFNKLAKQHDDLAQDPEKNAEALKAVEDAMNDRVRELADKAADDRQKAAEPQRELMREYPMCGVDPSPAIPRDAEFAELSGKRDALLTDPEKNADEIRDVEEAMHDRANELAARDKRRRRPSAHLKPKAADMSMIEDDEVAELPDEDGGLPDQPLKREAQETPCLAGTDMKDPYYEQLEALRDALIAEDPDKNAPAIRCVEEQMKDRAEQLKDDDEKAAAEQARQKDALLEQMPFLPSEINGIPIEELPLKDDEPFAALAEEHARLAQDPEANEEALKDVEEQMKDRAKELADQAAEEEKALRDALPFVDVGKTPLRELDLDSDPEFAKLHAAYDELAKDPETANGPEAKRLEKAMNDLAQLIAFDEAAAKHRDAIKDADLHEEFPFLPDEPVDGITLRDAGVMEDPEFRALANQLEDLKKEDPVKNAPKIKGLEDKLKDRAEELAKDVKDATDEAKEKYPFLPKRVDDVLLGNLPPRHR
;
A
#
# COMPACT_ATOMS: atom_id res chain seq x y z
N MET A 1 6.84 26.86 15.66
CA MET A 1 6.06 27.21 14.46
C MET A 1 6.56 26.30 13.37
N LEU A 2 6.00 25.09 13.33
CA LEU A 2 6.22 24.18 12.21
C LEU A 2 5.30 24.66 11.08
N PRO A 3 5.76 24.73 9.82
CA PRO A 3 4.86 24.99 8.72
C PRO A 3 3.87 23.82 8.63
N THR A 4 2.58 24.12 8.73
CA THR A 4 1.52 23.20 8.32
C THR A 4 1.63 23.04 6.81
N LEU A 5 2.22 21.91 6.38
CA LEU A 5 2.40 21.56 4.98
C LEU A 5 1.13 20.85 4.52
N GLY A 6 0.32 21.57 3.73
CA GLY A 6 -0.87 21.10 3.03
C GLY A 6 -1.03 21.87 1.71
N VAL A 7 -2.18 21.71 1.03
CA VAL A 7 -2.53 22.34 -0.26
C VAL A 7 -2.14 23.83 -0.38
N PRO A 8 -2.09 24.65 0.71
CA PRO A 8 -1.55 26.01 0.72
C PRO A 8 -0.23 26.34 -0.01
N GLU A 9 0.64 25.39 -0.37
CA GLU A 9 1.86 25.73 -1.11
C GLU A 9 1.66 25.83 -2.64
N ASP A 10 0.55 25.32 -3.17
CA ASP A 10 0.31 25.33 -4.61
C ASP A 10 -0.12 26.70 -5.15
N GLU A 11 0.63 27.26 -6.10
CA GLU A 11 0.36 28.60 -6.64
C GLU A 11 -0.97 28.70 -7.40
N GLN A 12 -1.41 27.63 -8.07
CA GLN A 12 -2.65 27.64 -8.84
C GLN A 12 -3.85 27.54 -7.90
N PHE A 13 -3.79 26.61 -6.95
CA PHE A 13 -4.78 26.49 -5.89
C PHE A 13 -4.91 27.79 -5.09
N ASN A 14 -3.80 28.45 -4.74
CA ASN A 14 -3.85 29.74 -4.07
C ASN A 14 -4.52 30.85 -4.88
N LYS A 15 -4.40 30.83 -6.23
CA LYS A 15 -5.12 31.76 -7.11
C LYS A 15 -6.60 31.46 -7.12
N LEU A 16 -6.98 30.18 -7.21
CA LEU A 16 -8.37 29.73 -7.17
C LEU A 16 -9.01 30.04 -5.80
N ALA A 17 -8.32 29.75 -4.71
CA ALA A 17 -8.71 30.09 -3.35
C ALA A 17 -9.00 31.59 -3.19
N LYS A 18 -8.13 32.45 -3.75
CA LYS A 18 -8.38 33.89 -3.72
C LYS A 18 -9.61 34.29 -4.53
N GLN A 19 -9.83 33.68 -5.69
CA GLN A 19 -11.04 33.91 -6.48
C GLN A 19 -12.29 33.44 -5.75
N HIS A 20 -12.22 32.29 -5.09
CA HIS A 20 -13.27 31.75 -4.24
C HIS A 20 -13.59 32.74 -3.11
N ASP A 21 -12.60 33.20 -2.36
CA ASP A 21 -12.77 34.18 -1.26
C ASP A 21 -13.41 35.49 -1.74
N ASP A 22 -13.04 35.98 -2.92
CA ASP A 22 -13.61 37.20 -3.52
C ASP A 22 -15.09 36.98 -3.93
N LEU A 23 -15.40 35.82 -4.53
CA LEU A 23 -16.75 35.47 -4.98
C LEU A 23 -17.69 35.15 -3.81
N ALA A 24 -17.17 34.55 -2.74
CA ALA A 24 -17.90 34.16 -1.54
C ALA A 24 -18.42 35.37 -0.73
N GLN A 25 -17.98 36.59 -1.04
CA GLN A 25 -18.52 37.81 -0.44
C GLN A 25 -19.98 38.11 -0.86
N ASP A 26 -20.44 37.59 -2.01
CA ASP A 26 -21.81 37.73 -2.49
C ASP A 26 -22.29 36.43 -3.18
N PRO A 27 -22.55 35.36 -2.41
CA PRO A 27 -22.74 34.02 -2.96
C PRO A 27 -24.03 33.87 -3.77
N GLU A 28 -25.08 34.62 -3.43
CA GLU A 28 -26.33 34.60 -4.20
C GLU A 28 -26.14 35.12 -5.64
N LYS A 29 -25.31 36.15 -5.82
CA LYS A 29 -25.01 36.70 -7.16
C LYS A 29 -23.95 35.91 -7.91
N ASN A 30 -23.06 35.26 -7.18
CA ASN A 30 -21.90 34.56 -7.73
C ASN A 30 -22.07 33.04 -7.77
N ALA A 31 -23.26 32.49 -7.53
CA ALA A 31 -23.47 31.04 -7.36
C ALA A 31 -22.85 30.18 -8.47
N GLU A 32 -23.06 30.51 -9.75
CA GLU A 32 -22.45 29.78 -10.87
C GLU A 32 -20.93 29.92 -10.91
N ALA A 33 -20.40 31.11 -10.61
CA ALA A 33 -18.97 31.37 -10.60
C ALA A 33 -18.27 30.71 -9.40
N LEU A 34 -18.94 30.67 -8.23
CA LEU A 34 -18.49 29.95 -7.04
C LEU A 34 -18.38 28.46 -7.36
N LYS A 35 -19.47 27.86 -7.87
CA LYS A 35 -19.45 26.45 -8.25
C LYS A 35 -18.31 26.14 -9.23
N ALA A 36 -18.12 26.97 -10.26
CA ALA A 36 -17.04 26.76 -11.23
C ALA A 36 -15.63 26.87 -10.60
N VAL A 37 -15.44 27.73 -9.59
CA VAL A 37 -14.16 27.83 -8.87
C VAL A 37 -14.00 26.67 -7.89
N GLU A 38 -15.06 26.22 -7.23
CA GLU A 38 -15.06 25.04 -6.36
C GLU A 38 -14.72 23.77 -7.15
N ASP A 39 -15.34 23.58 -8.33
CA ASP A 39 -15.04 22.50 -9.26
C ASP A 39 -13.55 22.55 -9.68
N ALA A 40 -13.04 23.73 -10.06
CA ALA A 40 -11.63 23.88 -10.43
C ALA A 40 -10.66 23.65 -9.25
N MET A 41 -11.07 23.94 -8.02
CA MET A 41 -10.28 23.67 -6.83
C MET A 41 -10.23 22.17 -6.52
N ASN A 42 -11.36 21.47 -6.66
CA ASN A 42 -11.42 20.01 -6.57
C ASN A 42 -10.50 19.35 -7.60
N ASP A 43 -10.59 19.78 -8.87
CA ASP A 43 -9.73 19.28 -9.95
C ASP A 43 -8.25 19.54 -9.64
N ARG A 44 -7.90 20.71 -9.11
CA ARG A 44 -6.50 21.00 -8.76
C ARG A 44 -5.98 20.14 -7.60
N VAL A 45 -6.82 19.82 -6.62
CA VAL A 45 -6.42 18.92 -5.52
C VAL A 45 -6.21 17.50 -6.03
N ARG A 46 -7.05 17.01 -6.96
CA ARG A 46 -6.82 15.74 -7.67
C ARG A 46 -5.53 15.75 -8.46
N GLU A 47 -5.27 16.78 -9.27
CA GLU A 47 -3.99 16.91 -10.01
C GLU A 47 -2.76 16.89 -9.08
N LEU A 48 -2.88 17.42 -7.86
CA LEU A 48 -1.82 17.37 -6.86
C LEU A 48 -1.66 15.97 -6.26
N ALA A 49 -2.77 15.25 -6.05
CA ALA A 49 -2.77 13.84 -5.63
C ALA A 49 -2.16 12.94 -6.73
N ASP A 50 -2.59 13.09 -7.97
CA ASP A 50 -2.01 12.42 -9.14
C ASP A 50 -0.52 12.68 -9.25
N LYS A 51 -0.10 13.96 -9.17
CA LYS A 51 1.31 14.31 -9.20
C LYS A 51 2.07 13.69 -8.03
N ALA A 52 1.47 13.62 -6.85
CA ALA A 52 2.07 12.97 -5.69
C ALA A 52 2.23 11.47 -5.91
N ALA A 53 1.23 10.81 -6.50
CA ALA A 53 1.27 9.41 -6.90
C ALA A 53 2.35 9.16 -7.97
N ASP A 54 2.42 10.01 -8.99
CA ASP A 54 3.46 10.05 -10.02
C ASP A 54 4.87 10.23 -9.44
N ASP A 55 5.04 11.19 -8.53
CA ASP A 55 6.33 11.47 -7.91
C ASP A 55 6.73 10.34 -6.96
N ARG A 56 5.78 9.70 -6.27
CA ARG A 56 6.01 8.43 -5.54
C ARG A 56 6.40 7.32 -6.50
N GLN A 57 5.75 7.21 -7.65
CA GLN A 57 6.06 6.22 -8.67
C GLN A 57 7.47 6.43 -9.26
N LYS A 58 7.86 7.67 -9.55
CA LYS A 58 9.21 8.06 -9.99
C LYS A 58 10.25 7.87 -8.89
N ALA A 59 9.92 8.17 -7.63
CA ALA A 59 10.79 7.90 -6.49
C ALA A 59 11.00 6.39 -6.29
N ALA A 60 9.98 5.59 -6.62
CA ALA A 60 10.05 4.14 -6.67
C ALA A 60 10.69 3.62 -7.97
N GLU A 61 10.94 4.45 -8.99
CA GLU A 61 11.48 4.02 -10.29
C GLU A 61 12.92 3.45 -10.19
N PRO A 62 13.87 4.05 -9.44
CA PRO A 62 15.18 3.43 -9.19
C PRO A 62 15.04 2.09 -8.47
N GLN A 63 14.03 1.96 -7.62
CA GLN A 63 13.77 0.74 -6.86
C GLN A 63 13.14 -0.32 -7.76
N ARG A 64 12.22 0.05 -8.67
CA ARG A 64 11.68 -0.79 -9.75
C ARG A 64 12.75 -1.19 -10.76
N GLU A 65 13.69 -0.30 -11.06
CA GLU A 65 14.84 -0.58 -11.93
C GLU A 65 15.81 -1.54 -11.24
N LEU A 66 16.05 -1.36 -9.94
CA LEU A 66 16.77 -2.32 -9.11
C LEU A 66 16.06 -3.67 -8.99
N MET A 67 14.74 -3.69 -8.85
CA MET A 67 13.95 -4.93 -8.90
C MET A 67 14.01 -5.58 -10.29
N ARG A 68 14.11 -4.78 -11.36
CA ARG A 68 14.26 -5.29 -12.74
C ARG A 68 15.67 -5.84 -12.98
N GLU A 69 16.71 -5.20 -12.44
CA GLU A 69 18.11 -5.58 -12.64
C GLU A 69 18.55 -6.69 -11.67
N TYR A 70 18.03 -6.67 -10.44
CA TYR A 70 18.30 -7.60 -9.36
C TYR A 70 17.00 -8.12 -8.70
N PRO A 71 16.18 -8.92 -9.42
CA PRO A 71 14.87 -9.38 -8.94
C PRO A 71 14.94 -10.32 -7.73
N MET A 72 16.11 -10.94 -7.49
CA MET A 72 16.38 -11.75 -6.30
C MET A 72 16.46 -10.94 -5.00
N CYS A 73 16.46 -9.60 -5.06
CA CYS A 73 16.62 -8.73 -3.90
C CYS A 73 15.31 -8.26 -3.24
N GLY A 74 14.18 -8.89 -3.58
CA GLY A 74 12.86 -8.65 -2.97
C GLY A 74 12.06 -7.50 -3.59
N VAL A 75 10.86 -7.24 -3.02
CA VAL A 75 9.89 -6.22 -3.48
C VAL A 75 10.25 -4.79 -3.01
N ASP A 76 11.34 -4.63 -2.24
CA ASP A 76 11.87 -3.31 -1.81
C ASP A 76 13.41 -3.31 -1.67
N PRO A 77 14.18 -3.53 -2.77
CA PRO A 77 15.63 -3.64 -2.72
C PRO A 77 16.27 -2.30 -2.37
N SER A 78 17.28 -2.30 -1.50
CA SER A 78 17.94 -1.07 -1.03
C SER A 78 18.51 -0.22 -2.19
N PRO A 79 18.30 1.11 -2.19
CA PRO A 79 18.90 2.00 -3.19
C PRO A 79 20.42 2.10 -3.10
N ALA A 80 21.05 1.52 -2.06
CA ALA A 80 22.51 1.46 -1.92
C ALA A 80 23.15 0.31 -2.73
N ILE A 81 22.36 -0.64 -3.24
CA ILE A 81 22.82 -1.80 -4.02
C ILE A 81 23.78 -1.41 -5.17
N PRO A 82 23.50 -0.40 -6.03
CA PRO A 82 24.39 -0.03 -7.13
C PRO A 82 25.76 0.53 -6.67
N ARG A 83 25.88 0.87 -5.38
CA ARG A 83 27.08 1.50 -4.79
C ARG A 83 27.82 0.57 -3.84
N ASP A 84 27.31 -0.64 -3.58
CA ASP A 84 27.94 -1.60 -2.70
C ASP A 84 28.98 -2.43 -3.46
N ALA A 85 30.23 -2.37 -3.01
CA ALA A 85 31.34 -3.03 -3.70
C ALA A 85 31.24 -4.56 -3.64
N GLU A 86 30.72 -5.09 -2.53
CA GLU A 86 30.53 -6.53 -2.33
C GLU A 86 29.40 -7.05 -3.21
N PHE A 87 28.28 -6.31 -3.29
CA PHE A 87 27.21 -6.58 -4.23
C PHE A 87 27.68 -6.49 -5.70
N ALA A 88 28.50 -5.49 -6.05
CA ALA A 88 29.05 -5.37 -7.41
C ALA A 88 30.01 -6.53 -7.76
N GLU A 89 30.79 -7.02 -6.80
CA GLU A 89 31.61 -8.22 -6.99
C GLU A 89 30.77 -9.49 -7.15
N LEU A 90 29.69 -9.64 -6.37
CA LEU A 90 28.74 -10.74 -6.49
C LEU A 90 27.98 -10.68 -7.82
N SER A 91 27.49 -9.52 -8.23
CA SER A 91 26.89 -9.29 -9.54
C SER A 91 27.87 -9.61 -10.68
N GLY A 92 29.12 -9.17 -10.60
CA GLY A 92 30.12 -9.48 -11.61
C GLY A 92 30.49 -10.97 -11.66
N LYS A 93 30.51 -11.66 -10.51
CA LYS A 93 30.64 -13.13 -10.45
C LYS A 93 29.43 -13.80 -11.08
N ARG A 94 28.22 -13.37 -10.73
CA ARG A 94 26.98 -13.85 -11.34
C ARG A 94 27.01 -13.69 -12.85
N ASP A 95 27.34 -12.52 -13.37
CA ASP A 95 27.43 -12.26 -14.81
C ASP A 95 28.46 -13.16 -15.51
N ALA A 96 29.62 -13.39 -14.87
CA ALA A 96 30.63 -14.30 -15.39
C ALA A 96 30.16 -15.76 -15.37
N LEU A 97 29.48 -16.18 -14.30
CA LEU A 97 28.93 -17.53 -14.17
C LEU A 97 27.77 -17.76 -15.16
N LEU A 98 26.98 -16.73 -15.45
CA LEU A 98 25.91 -16.70 -16.45
C LEU A 98 26.42 -16.82 -17.90
N THR A 99 27.73 -16.76 -18.15
CA THR A 99 28.29 -17.08 -19.49
C THR A 99 28.28 -18.57 -19.80
N ASP A 100 28.23 -19.44 -18.79
CA ASP A 100 28.04 -20.90 -18.90
C ASP A 100 27.18 -21.38 -17.72
N PRO A 101 25.86 -21.04 -17.71
CA PRO A 101 24.98 -21.28 -16.57
C PRO A 101 24.84 -22.77 -16.22
N GLU A 102 25.03 -23.65 -17.22
CA GLU A 102 24.93 -25.10 -17.07
C GLU A 102 26.00 -25.67 -16.13
N LYS A 103 27.25 -25.20 -16.25
CA LYS A 103 28.36 -25.68 -15.41
C LYS A 103 28.38 -25.05 -14.03
N ASN A 104 27.82 -23.86 -13.91
CA ASN A 104 27.98 -23.00 -12.74
C ASN A 104 26.71 -22.92 -11.88
N ALA A 105 25.74 -23.83 -12.08
CA ALA A 105 24.39 -23.71 -11.49
C ALA A 105 24.38 -23.58 -9.95
N ASP A 106 25.14 -24.41 -9.23
CA ASP A 106 25.23 -24.30 -7.77
C ASP A 106 25.93 -23.00 -7.35
N GLU A 107 26.99 -22.60 -8.07
CA GLU A 107 27.72 -21.37 -7.80
C GLU A 107 26.90 -20.11 -8.10
N ILE A 108 25.98 -20.17 -9.08
CA ILE A 108 25.02 -19.10 -9.37
C ILE A 108 24.02 -18.98 -8.23
N ARG A 109 23.45 -20.09 -7.76
CA ARG A 109 22.51 -20.08 -6.62
C ARG A 109 23.19 -19.50 -5.39
N ASP A 110 24.37 -19.99 -5.03
CA ASP A 110 25.10 -19.52 -3.85
C ASP A 110 25.46 -18.03 -3.96
N VAL A 111 25.75 -17.54 -5.18
CA VAL A 111 25.99 -16.11 -5.43
C VAL A 111 24.70 -15.29 -5.37
N GLU A 112 23.57 -15.79 -5.89
CA GLU A 112 22.27 -15.10 -5.84
C GLU A 112 21.69 -15.07 -4.42
N GLU A 113 21.86 -16.13 -3.63
CA GLU A 113 21.53 -16.17 -2.19
C GLU A 113 22.39 -15.16 -1.42
N ALA A 114 23.71 -15.12 -1.68
CA ALA A 114 24.59 -14.11 -1.12
C ALA A 114 24.22 -12.68 -1.57
N MET A 115 23.71 -12.50 -2.78
CA MET A 115 23.17 -11.21 -3.26
C MET A 115 21.88 -10.85 -2.53
N HIS A 116 20.97 -11.81 -2.30
CA HIS A 116 19.74 -11.62 -1.53
C HIS A 116 20.05 -11.22 -0.08
N ASP A 117 20.91 -11.99 0.60
CA ASP A 117 21.37 -11.70 1.97
C ASP A 117 22.05 -10.33 2.04
N ARG A 118 22.91 -10.01 1.07
CA ARG A 118 23.59 -8.71 1.03
C ARG A 118 22.61 -7.57 0.75
N ALA A 119 21.61 -7.77 -0.09
CA ALA A 119 20.56 -6.78 -0.32
C ALA A 119 19.73 -6.55 0.94
N ASN A 120 19.36 -7.60 1.67
CA ASN A 120 18.67 -7.51 2.96
C ASN A 120 19.55 -6.81 4.01
N GLU A 121 20.85 -7.10 4.05
CA GLU A 121 21.81 -6.39 4.89
C GLU A 121 21.92 -4.92 4.52
N LEU A 122 21.93 -4.57 3.23
CA LEU A 122 21.98 -3.19 2.76
C LEU A 122 20.69 -2.44 3.06
N ALA A 123 19.53 -3.09 2.92
CA ALA A 123 18.25 -2.57 3.37
C ALA A 123 18.28 -2.31 4.88
N ALA A 124 18.75 -3.28 5.67
CA ALA A 124 18.96 -3.11 7.11
C ALA A 124 20.02 -2.04 7.44
N ARG A 125 21.04 -1.84 6.59
CA ARG A 125 22.11 -0.86 6.79
C ARG A 125 21.68 0.55 6.41
N ASP A 126 20.86 0.72 5.39
CA ASP A 126 20.26 2.01 5.06
C ASP A 126 19.29 2.44 6.15
N LYS A 127 18.54 1.51 6.74
CA LYS A 127 17.80 1.72 7.99
C LYS A 127 18.74 2.25 9.10
N ARG A 128 19.94 1.67 9.26
CA ARG A 128 20.97 2.08 10.25
C ARG A 128 21.80 3.33 9.89
N ARG A 129 22.06 3.66 8.62
CA ARG A 129 22.91 4.80 8.20
C ARG A 129 22.17 6.13 8.26
N ARG A 130 20.83 6.09 8.24
CA ARG A 130 19.98 7.24 8.55
C ARG A 130 20.02 7.64 10.04
N ARG A 131 20.80 6.94 10.88
CA ARG A 131 21.14 7.33 12.26
C ARG A 131 22.14 8.49 12.33
N PRO A 132 21.96 9.48 13.23
CA PRO A 132 23.03 10.43 13.56
C PRO A 132 24.20 9.70 14.22
N SER A 133 25.36 9.69 13.58
CA SER A 133 26.57 9.00 14.07
C SER A 133 27.16 9.69 15.30
N ALA A 134 26.99 9.09 16.48
CA ALA A 134 27.77 9.42 17.68
C ALA A 134 28.49 8.18 18.22
N HIS A 135 29.78 8.10 17.88
CA HIS A 135 30.85 7.44 18.65
C HIS A 135 30.93 5.91 18.62
N LEU A 136 31.49 5.37 17.54
CA LEU A 136 32.13 4.04 17.54
C LEU A 136 33.64 4.18 17.79
N LYS A 137 34.12 3.62 18.91
CA LYS A 137 35.52 3.14 19.03
C LYS A 137 35.49 1.61 19.02
N PRO A 138 36.44 0.95 18.34
CA PRO A 138 36.45 -0.51 18.21
C PRO A 138 36.98 -1.15 19.50
N LYS A 139 36.32 -2.22 19.95
CA LYS A 139 36.93 -3.18 20.88
C LYS A 139 36.99 -4.55 20.23
N ALA A 140 38.17 -5.15 20.39
CA ALA A 140 38.58 -6.43 19.86
C ALA A 140 37.68 -7.57 20.34
N ALA A 141 37.49 -8.54 19.45
CA ALA A 141 36.81 -9.80 19.71
C ALA A 141 37.52 -10.57 20.83
N ASP A 142 36.74 -11.00 21.82
CA ASP A 142 37.10 -12.07 22.75
C ASP A 142 36.40 -13.34 22.28
N MET A 143 37.21 -14.34 21.95
CA MET A 143 36.80 -15.68 21.54
C MET A 143 36.81 -16.55 22.79
N SER A 144 35.66 -16.78 23.43
CA SER A 144 35.42 -18.03 24.18
C SER A 144 34.00 -18.17 24.75
N MET A 145 33.51 -19.42 24.68
CA MET A 145 32.43 -20.10 25.44
C MET A 145 31.00 -19.77 24.96
N ILE A 146 30.10 -20.73 24.70
CA ILE A 146 29.73 -21.96 25.45
C ILE A 146 29.12 -22.96 24.44
N GLU A 147 29.71 -24.15 24.25
CA GLU A 147 29.38 -25.50 24.80
C GLU A 147 28.37 -26.31 23.97
N ASP A 148 28.88 -27.45 23.49
CA ASP A 148 28.17 -28.58 22.91
C ASP A 148 27.21 -29.21 23.94
N ASP A 149 25.95 -29.41 23.57
CA ASP A 149 25.14 -30.62 23.88
C ASP A 149 23.66 -30.40 23.51
N GLU A 150 23.22 -30.95 22.37
CA GLU A 150 22.12 -31.93 22.30
C GLU A 150 21.94 -32.38 20.84
N VAL A 151 22.54 -33.54 20.52
CA VAL A 151 22.28 -34.29 19.31
C VAL A 151 20.96 -35.04 19.50
N ALA A 152 19.90 -34.58 18.84
CA ALA A 152 18.71 -35.38 18.66
C ALA A 152 18.95 -36.38 17.50
N GLU A 153 19.14 -37.65 17.86
CA GLU A 153 19.22 -38.76 16.92
C GLU A 153 17.91 -38.88 16.11
N LEU A 154 18.01 -38.73 14.79
CA LEU A 154 16.98 -39.19 13.86
C LEU A 154 17.26 -40.67 13.51
N PRO A 155 16.24 -41.54 13.51
CA PRO A 155 16.44 -42.96 13.28
C PRO A 155 16.77 -43.26 11.82
N ASP A 156 17.70 -44.21 11.63
CA ASP A 156 18.06 -44.79 10.35
C ASP A 156 16.85 -45.47 9.68
N GLU A 157 16.31 -44.88 8.60
CA GLU A 157 15.49 -45.62 7.63
C GLU A 157 16.10 -45.53 6.22
N ASP A 158 16.66 -46.67 5.85
CA ASP A 158 17.14 -47.07 4.53
C ASP A 158 15.95 -47.10 3.54
N GLY A 159 15.87 -46.10 2.65
CA GLY A 159 14.82 -45.98 1.65
C GLY A 159 15.29 -45.17 0.45
N GLY A 160 15.66 -45.85 -0.63
CA GLY A 160 16.20 -45.25 -1.85
C GLY A 160 15.34 -44.13 -2.45
N LEU A 161 15.99 -43.24 -3.19
CA LEU A 161 15.37 -42.18 -3.98
C LEU A 161 14.19 -42.76 -4.78
N PRO A 162 12.95 -42.26 -4.61
CA PRO A 162 11.89 -42.58 -5.55
C PRO A 162 12.15 -41.82 -6.85
N ASP A 163 12.66 -42.56 -7.83
CA ASP A 163 12.84 -42.16 -9.23
C ASP A 163 11.46 -42.11 -9.93
N GLN A 164 10.58 -41.22 -9.46
CA GLN A 164 9.31 -40.93 -10.10
C GLN A 164 9.18 -39.43 -10.32
N PRO A 165 8.90 -38.98 -11.56
CA PRO A 165 8.62 -37.57 -11.80
C PRO A 165 7.38 -37.21 -10.97
N LEU A 166 7.57 -36.35 -9.98
CA LEU A 166 6.48 -35.68 -9.27
C LEU A 166 5.51 -35.19 -10.33
N LYS A 167 4.27 -35.68 -10.27
CA LYS A 167 3.20 -35.18 -11.13
C LYS A 167 3.13 -33.67 -10.89
N ARG A 168 3.51 -32.88 -11.90
CA ARG A 168 3.29 -31.44 -11.96
C ARG A 168 1.79 -31.21 -11.86
N GLU A 169 1.29 -30.98 -10.66
CA GLU A 169 0.02 -30.27 -10.51
C GLU A 169 0.24 -28.92 -11.19
N ALA A 170 -0.62 -28.57 -12.14
CA ALA A 170 -0.58 -27.25 -12.74
C ALA A 170 -0.89 -26.27 -11.62
N GLN A 171 0.15 -25.72 -10.98
CA GLN A 171 0.01 -24.59 -10.07
C GLN A 171 -0.62 -23.48 -10.92
N GLU A 172 -1.82 -23.05 -10.54
CA GLU A 172 -2.45 -21.89 -11.15
C GLU A 172 -1.49 -20.71 -10.98
N THR A 173 -1.25 -19.96 -12.07
CA THR A 173 -0.41 -18.76 -12.05
C THR A 173 -0.91 -17.86 -10.92
N PRO A 174 -0.06 -17.50 -9.94
CA PRO A 174 -0.47 -16.63 -8.84
C PRO A 174 -1.00 -15.30 -9.39
N CYS A 175 -2.17 -14.89 -8.90
CA CYS A 175 -2.70 -13.55 -9.15
C CYS A 175 -2.18 -12.59 -8.09
N LEU A 176 -2.18 -11.29 -8.39
CA LEU A 176 -2.01 -10.31 -7.32
C LEU A 176 -3.25 -10.30 -6.41
N ALA A 177 -3.04 -10.12 -5.11
CA ALA A 177 -4.07 -10.05 -4.10
C ALA A 177 -5.25 -9.18 -4.53
N GLY A 178 -6.47 -9.69 -4.34
CA GLY A 178 -7.69 -8.93 -4.66
C GLY A 178 -7.98 -8.74 -6.15
N THR A 179 -7.14 -9.26 -7.06
CA THR A 179 -7.36 -9.18 -8.51
C THR A 179 -7.51 -10.57 -9.14
N ASP A 180 -8.09 -10.61 -10.34
CA ASP A 180 -8.05 -11.80 -11.21
C ASP A 180 -6.89 -11.71 -12.23
N MET A 181 -6.00 -10.72 -12.06
CA MET A 181 -4.85 -10.44 -12.91
C MET A 181 -3.63 -11.21 -12.40
N LYS A 182 -2.93 -11.87 -13.33
CA LYS A 182 -1.72 -12.63 -13.03
C LYS A 182 -0.57 -11.71 -12.59
N ASP A 183 0.29 -12.21 -11.70
CA ASP A 183 1.50 -11.50 -11.32
C ASP A 183 2.44 -11.33 -12.53
N PRO A 184 2.76 -10.08 -12.95
CA PRO A 184 3.54 -9.84 -14.17
C PRO A 184 4.97 -10.41 -14.13
N TYR A 185 5.54 -10.59 -12.93
CA TYR A 185 6.87 -11.18 -12.77
C TYR A 185 6.82 -12.70 -12.89
N TYR A 186 5.84 -13.35 -12.25
CA TYR A 186 5.61 -14.77 -12.40
C TYR A 186 5.34 -15.15 -13.87
N GLU A 187 4.58 -14.34 -14.62
CA GLU A 187 4.37 -14.55 -16.05
C GLU A 187 5.68 -14.46 -16.87
N GLN A 188 6.59 -13.56 -16.50
CA GLN A 188 7.91 -13.48 -17.15
C GLN A 188 8.76 -14.72 -16.86
N LEU A 189 8.68 -15.26 -15.63
CA LEU A 189 9.36 -16.51 -15.27
C LEU A 189 8.75 -17.72 -16.00
N GLU A 190 7.42 -17.78 -16.13
CA GLU A 190 6.74 -18.79 -16.95
C GLU A 190 7.22 -18.75 -18.40
N ALA A 191 7.24 -17.56 -19.01
CA ALA A 191 7.69 -17.37 -20.38
C ALA A 191 9.16 -17.77 -20.58
N LEU A 192 10.03 -17.44 -19.61
CA LEU A 192 11.43 -17.83 -19.62
C LEU A 192 11.61 -19.35 -19.51
N ARG A 193 10.90 -19.99 -18.57
CA ARG A 193 10.89 -21.44 -18.40
C ARG A 193 10.45 -22.14 -19.68
N ASP A 194 9.36 -21.69 -20.28
CA ASP A 194 8.79 -22.28 -21.48
C ASP A 194 9.73 -22.11 -22.69
N ALA A 195 10.41 -20.97 -22.79
CA ALA A 195 11.45 -20.74 -23.80
C ALA A 195 12.64 -21.69 -23.64
N LEU A 196 13.12 -21.89 -22.40
CA LEU A 196 14.23 -22.82 -22.10
C LEU A 196 13.86 -24.27 -22.40
N ILE A 197 12.63 -24.69 -22.08
CA ILE A 197 12.10 -26.02 -22.41
C ILE A 197 12.00 -26.22 -23.93
N ALA A 198 11.54 -25.20 -24.65
CA ALA A 198 11.36 -25.27 -26.10
C ALA A 198 12.69 -25.33 -26.86
N GLU A 199 13.76 -24.74 -26.32
CA GLU A 199 15.09 -24.76 -26.93
C GLU A 199 15.74 -26.16 -26.85
N ASP A 200 15.99 -26.65 -25.63
CA ASP A 200 16.54 -27.98 -25.38
C ASP A 200 16.38 -28.35 -23.89
N PRO A 201 15.42 -29.22 -23.51
CA PRO A 201 15.11 -29.49 -22.11
C PRO A 201 16.21 -30.28 -21.38
N ASP A 202 16.99 -31.10 -22.08
CA ASP A 202 18.05 -31.91 -21.48
C ASP A 202 19.29 -31.04 -21.19
N LYS A 203 19.62 -30.16 -22.14
CA LYS A 203 20.72 -29.20 -21.99
C LYS A 203 20.40 -28.10 -20.98
N ASN A 204 19.17 -27.58 -21.01
CA ASN A 204 18.74 -26.47 -20.15
C ASN A 204 18.20 -26.93 -18.78
N ALA A 205 18.27 -28.22 -18.43
CA ALA A 205 17.73 -28.76 -17.18
C ALA A 205 18.16 -27.99 -15.90
N PRO A 206 19.41 -27.51 -15.75
CA PRO A 206 19.79 -26.68 -14.60
C PRO A 206 19.10 -25.30 -14.58
N ALA A 207 19.02 -24.63 -15.73
CA ALA A 207 18.37 -23.32 -15.86
C ALA A 207 16.86 -23.41 -15.65
N ILE A 208 16.22 -24.46 -16.18
CA ILE A 208 14.80 -24.74 -15.94
C ILE A 208 14.54 -24.91 -14.45
N ARG A 209 15.37 -25.67 -13.72
CA ARG A 209 15.24 -25.82 -12.25
C ARG A 209 15.41 -24.51 -11.51
N CYS A 210 16.35 -23.66 -11.92
CA CYS A 210 16.56 -22.33 -11.32
C CYS A 210 15.33 -21.44 -11.50
N VAL A 211 14.79 -21.36 -12.72
CA VAL A 211 13.57 -20.58 -12.98
C VAL A 211 12.38 -21.17 -12.22
N GLU A 212 12.23 -22.50 -12.19
CA GLU A 212 11.18 -23.16 -11.41
C GLU A 212 11.31 -22.87 -9.89
N GLU A 213 12.52 -22.69 -9.36
CA GLU A 213 12.73 -22.28 -7.97
C GLU A 213 12.37 -20.81 -7.74
N GLN A 214 12.80 -19.88 -8.62
CA GLN A 214 12.39 -18.48 -8.56
C GLN A 214 10.87 -18.31 -8.64
N MET A 215 10.19 -19.17 -9.40
CA MET A 215 8.73 -19.20 -9.45
C MET A 215 8.14 -19.64 -8.10
N LYS A 216 8.72 -20.62 -7.41
CA LYS A 216 8.28 -21.02 -6.06
C LYS A 216 8.49 -19.89 -5.06
N ASP A 217 9.68 -19.29 -5.05
CA ASP A 217 10.00 -18.17 -4.15
C ASP A 217 9.03 -17.01 -4.38
N ARG A 218 8.71 -16.68 -5.64
CA ARG A 218 7.72 -15.64 -5.95
C ARG A 218 6.32 -16.01 -5.47
N ALA A 219 5.91 -17.27 -5.65
CA ALA A 219 4.61 -17.72 -5.19
C ALA A 219 4.50 -17.69 -3.65
N GLU A 220 5.57 -18.05 -2.94
CA GLU A 220 5.64 -17.95 -1.48
C GLU A 220 5.61 -16.49 -1.02
N GLN A 221 6.40 -15.61 -1.66
CA GLN A 221 6.36 -14.17 -1.38
C GLN A 221 4.97 -13.58 -1.57
N LEU A 222 4.29 -13.88 -2.69
CA LEU A 222 2.93 -13.39 -2.94
C LEU A 222 1.94 -13.90 -1.88
N LYS A 223 2.11 -15.15 -1.44
CA LYS A 223 1.29 -15.73 -0.39
C LYS A 223 1.50 -15.03 0.96
N ASP A 224 2.75 -14.72 1.32
CA ASP A 224 3.08 -14.00 2.55
C ASP A 224 2.55 -12.55 2.50
N ASP A 225 2.69 -11.88 1.36
CA ASP A 225 2.15 -10.55 1.11
C ASP A 225 0.60 -10.54 1.22
N ASP A 226 -0.07 -11.53 0.64
CA ASP A 226 -1.53 -11.74 0.76
C ASP A 226 -1.95 -11.95 2.22
N GLU A 227 -1.22 -12.77 2.96
CA GLU A 227 -1.48 -13.03 4.39
C GLU A 227 -1.29 -11.76 5.23
N LYS A 228 -0.26 -10.96 4.95
CA LYS A 228 -0.03 -9.66 5.61
C LYS A 228 -1.15 -8.67 5.33
N ALA A 229 -1.53 -8.50 4.08
CA ALA A 229 -2.61 -7.59 3.70
C ALA A 229 -3.95 -8.01 4.31
N ALA A 230 -4.27 -9.32 4.30
CA ALA A 230 -5.47 -9.85 4.94
C ALA A 230 -5.44 -9.66 6.47
N ALA A 231 -4.28 -9.82 7.11
CA ALA A 231 -4.12 -9.58 8.54
C ALA A 231 -4.31 -8.10 8.90
N GLU A 232 -3.83 -7.18 8.06
CA GLU A 232 -4.07 -5.74 8.23
C GLU A 232 -5.56 -5.39 8.10
N GLN A 233 -6.23 -5.85 7.05
CA GLN A 233 -7.67 -5.64 6.88
C GLN A 233 -8.47 -6.21 8.06
N ALA A 234 -8.10 -7.40 8.55
CA ALA A 234 -8.73 -8.00 9.71
C ALA A 234 -8.53 -7.14 10.98
N ARG A 235 -7.33 -6.59 11.20
CA ARG A 235 -7.06 -5.67 12.31
C ARG A 235 -7.90 -4.40 12.21
N GLN A 236 -7.99 -3.79 11.03
CA GLN A 236 -8.80 -2.60 10.81
C GLN A 236 -10.27 -2.86 11.12
N LYS A 237 -10.82 -3.98 10.62
CA LYS A 237 -12.18 -4.41 10.93
C LYS A 237 -12.38 -4.65 12.42
N ASP A 238 -11.50 -5.42 13.05
CA ASP A 238 -11.61 -5.79 14.46
C ASP A 238 -11.50 -4.55 15.35
N ALA A 239 -10.61 -3.60 15.03
CA ALA A 239 -10.50 -2.32 15.72
C ALA A 239 -11.77 -1.48 15.56
N LEU A 240 -12.36 -1.44 14.37
CA LEU A 240 -13.62 -0.72 14.11
C LEU A 240 -14.76 -1.32 14.93
N LEU A 241 -14.90 -2.65 14.93
CA LEU A 241 -15.93 -3.35 15.69
C LEU A 241 -15.69 -3.34 17.21
N GLU A 242 -14.44 -3.26 17.67
CA GLU A 242 -14.13 -3.04 19.08
C GLU A 242 -14.57 -1.64 19.54
N GLN A 243 -14.33 -0.62 18.71
CA GLN A 243 -14.78 0.75 18.98
C GLN A 243 -16.30 0.89 18.88
N MET A 244 -16.92 0.20 17.93
CA MET A 244 -18.35 0.30 17.62
C MET A 244 -19.02 -1.08 17.53
N PRO A 245 -19.17 -1.79 18.68
CA PRO A 245 -19.63 -3.19 18.71
C PRO A 245 -21.12 -3.37 18.35
N PHE A 246 -21.86 -2.28 18.21
CA PHE A 246 -23.25 -2.27 17.79
C PHE A 246 -23.42 -2.27 16.26
N LEU A 247 -22.35 -2.02 15.49
CA LEU A 247 -22.36 -2.12 14.04
C LEU A 247 -22.23 -3.59 13.60
N PRO A 248 -22.90 -4.00 12.51
CA PRO A 248 -22.64 -5.29 11.91
C PRO A 248 -21.26 -5.30 11.23
N SER A 249 -20.67 -6.48 11.04
CA SER A 249 -19.41 -6.64 10.32
C SER A 249 -19.53 -6.37 8.81
N GLU A 250 -20.74 -6.37 8.27
CA GLU A 250 -21.04 -6.21 6.84
C GLU A 250 -22.46 -5.64 6.67
N ILE A 251 -22.65 -4.77 5.67
CA ILE A 251 -23.95 -4.21 5.28
C ILE A 251 -24.11 -4.36 3.76
N ASN A 252 -25.20 -5.01 3.32
CA ASN A 252 -25.51 -5.21 1.89
C ASN A 252 -24.41 -5.91 1.05
N GLY A 253 -23.55 -6.74 1.64
CA GLY A 253 -22.41 -7.32 0.90
C GLY A 253 -21.09 -6.56 1.09
N ILE A 254 -21.13 -5.37 1.71
CA ILE A 254 -19.99 -4.46 1.84
C ILE A 254 -19.43 -4.59 3.27
N PRO A 255 -18.16 -4.98 3.44
CA PRO A 255 -17.48 -4.97 4.73
C PRO A 255 -17.54 -3.58 5.39
N ILE A 256 -17.66 -3.54 6.71
CA ILE A 256 -17.85 -2.27 7.44
C ILE A 256 -16.63 -1.35 7.33
N GLU A 257 -15.44 -1.95 7.19
CA GLU A 257 -14.15 -1.28 6.98
C GLU A 257 -13.99 -0.68 5.58
N GLU A 258 -14.78 -1.11 4.59
CA GLU A 258 -14.80 -0.54 3.23
C GLU A 258 -15.74 0.67 3.12
N LEU A 259 -16.56 0.94 4.15
CA LEU A 259 -17.43 2.12 4.17
C LEU A 259 -16.65 3.34 4.70
N PRO A 260 -16.85 4.53 4.12
CA PRO A 260 -16.15 5.76 4.52
C PRO A 260 -16.73 6.36 5.82
N LEU A 261 -16.92 5.54 6.87
CA LEU A 261 -17.59 5.95 8.11
C LEU A 261 -16.86 7.10 8.82
N LYS A 262 -15.52 7.04 8.87
CA LYS A 262 -14.70 8.07 9.52
C LYS A 262 -14.62 9.38 8.72
N ASP A 263 -14.79 9.30 7.40
CA ASP A 263 -14.79 10.46 6.52
C ASP A 263 -16.18 11.10 6.37
N ASP A 264 -17.26 10.36 6.67
CA ASP A 264 -18.64 10.85 6.67
C ASP A 264 -18.92 11.79 7.85
N GLU A 265 -19.12 13.08 7.57
CA GLU A 265 -19.35 14.11 8.60
C GLU A 265 -20.55 13.81 9.53
N PRO A 266 -21.74 13.40 9.03
CA PRO A 266 -22.84 12.99 9.90
C PRO A 266 -22.47 11.83 10.83
N PHE A 267 -21.81 10.80 10.32
CA PHE A 267 -21.39 9.65 11.12
C PHE A 267 -20.34 10.05 12.16
N ALA A 268 -19.34 10.84 11.77
CA ALA A 268 -18.31 11.35 12.68
C ALA A 268 -18.91 12.16 13.84
N ALA A 269 -19.89 13.03 13.57
CA ALA A 269 -20.59 13.79 14.60
C ALA A 269 -21.36 12.88 15.57
N LEU A 270 -21.99 11.81 15.07
CA LEU A 270 -22.65 10.80 15.90
C LEU A 270 -21.65 10.00 16.75
N ALA A 271 -20.49 9.67 16.19
CA ALA A 271 -19.42 8.98 16.91
C ALA A 271 -18.85 9.84 18.06
N GLU A 272 -18.68 11.15 17.85
CA GLU A 272 -18.28 12.08 18.92
C GLU A 272 -19.35 12.19 20.01
N GLU A 273 -20.63 12.23 19.63
CA GLU A 273 -21.74 12.23 20.59
C GLU A 273 -21.77 10.93 21.39
N HIS A 274 -21.61 9.78 20.74
CA HIS A 274 -21.51 8.47 21.40
C HIS A 274 -20.36 8.44 22.39
N ALA A 275 -19.16 8.86 21.99
CA ALA A 275 -17.99 8.94 22.87
C ALA A 275 -18.21 9.85 24.08
N ARG A 276 -18.92 10.98 23.92
CA ARG A 276 -19.29 11.88 25.02
C ARG A 276 -20.28 11.23 25.98
N LEU A 277 -21.33 10.58 25.47
CA LEU A 277 -22.36 9.92 26.27
C LEU A 277 -21.80 8.69 27.00
N ALA A 278 -20.87 7.96 26.38
CA ALA A 278 -20.21 6.78 26.94
C ALA A 278 -19.32 7.07 28.16
N GLN A 279 -19.06 8.34 28.49
CA GLN A 279 -18.36 8.72 29.73
C GLN A 279 -19.21 8.44 30.99
N ASP A 280 -20.54 8.42 30.87
CA ASP A 280 -21.47 8.03 31.94
C ASP A 280 -22.63 7.18 31.36
N PRO A 281 -22.39 5.89 31.07
CA PRO A 281 -23.35 5.04 30.37
C PRO A 281 -24.65 4.80 31.15
N GLU A 282 -24.57 4.76 32.49
CA GLU A 282 -25.74 4.53 33.34
C GLU A 282 -26.72 5.71 33.29
N ALA A 283 -26.20 6.95 33.27
CA ALA A 283 -27.01 8.14 33.16
C ALA A 283 -27.57 8.37 31.75
N ASN A 284 -26.87 7.86 30.73
CA ASN A 284 -27.13 8.13 29.32
C ASN A 284 -27.70 6.92 28.54
N GLU A 285 -28.23 5.89 29.21
CA GLU A 285 -28.63 4.62 28.58
C GLU A 285 -29.57 4.79 27.36
N GLU A 286 -30.60 5.63 27.47
CA GLU A 286 -31.55 5.88 26.37
C GLU A 286 -30.90 6.68 25.23
N ALA A 287 -30.15 7.73 25.56
CA ALA A 287 -29.42 8.53 24.57
C ALA A 287 -28.34 7.74 23.83
N LEU A 288 -27.67 6.80 24.52
CA LEU A 288 -26.71 5.88 23.90
C LEU A 288 -27.40 4.95 22.89
N LYS A 289 -28.54 4.35 23.25
CA LYS A 289 -29.31 3.52 22.30
C LYS A 289 -29.77 4.32 21.09
N ASP A 290 -30.21 5.56 21.31
CA ASP A 290 -30.68 6.43 20.23
C ASP A 290 -29.54 6.85 19.29
N VAL A 291 -28.35 7.16 19.80
CA VAL A 291 -27.19 7.51 18.96
C VAL A 291 -26.62 6.28 18.25
N GLU A 292 -26.59 5.11 18.91
CA GLU A 292 -26.16 3.84 18.29
C GLU A 292 -27.08 3.44 17.13
N GLU A 293 -28.39 3.65 17.27
CA GLU A 293 -29.34 3.38 16.17
C GLU A 293 -29.15 4.37 15.02
N GLN A 294 -28.95 5.65 15.31
CA GLN A 294 -28.63 6.66 14.28
C GLN A 294 -27.32 6.32 13.53
N MET A 295 -26.30 5.82 14.24
CA MET A 295 -25.05 5.39 13.61
C MET A 295 -25.26 4.17 12.71
N LYS A 296 -26.08 3.18 13.13
CA LYS A 296 -26.44 2.05 12.27
C LYS A 296 -27.22 2.48 11.04
N ASP A 297 -28.19 3.38 11.21
CA ASP A 297 -28.98 3.92 10.11
C ASP A 297 -28.06 4.67 9.12
N ARG A 298 -27.14 5.50 9.61
CA ARG A 298 -26.20 6.22 8.75
C ARG A 298 -25.22 5.29 8.02
N ALA A 299 -24.67 4.28 8.70
CA ALA A 299 -23.83 3.27 8.06
C ALA A 299 -24.60 2.51 6.97
N LYS A 300 -25.88 2.22 7.21
CA LYS A 300 -26.76 1.61 6.20
C LYS A 300 -27.04 2.53 5.03
N GLU A 301 -27.29 3.81 5.26
CA GLU A 301 -27.46 4.79 4.19
C GLU A 301 -26.22 4.87 3.29
N LEU A 302 -25.02 4.85 3.88
CA LEU A 302 -23.75 4.84 3.13
C LEU A 302 -23.60 3.56 2.29
N ALA A 303 -23.95 2.40 2.85
CA ALA A 303 -23.93 1.14 2.11
C ALA A 303 -24.98 1.10 0.98
N ASP A 304 -26.19 1.64 1.22
CA ASP A 304 -27.24 1.76 0.21
C ASP A 304 -26.79 2.68 -0.94
N GLN A 305 -26.15 3.82 -0.62
CA GLN A 305 -25.58 4.74 -1.62
C GLN A 305 -24.48 4.08 -2.45
N ALA A 306 -23.53 3.40 -1.82
CA ALA A 306 -22.46 2.69 -2.50
C ALA A 306 -23.00 1.59 -3.44
N ALA A 307 -24.06 0.87 -3.02
CA ALA A 307 -24.70 -0.14 -3.83
C ALA A 307 -25.48 0.45 -5.03
N GLU A 308 -26.15 1.59 -4.83
CA GLU A 308 -26.86 2.30 -5.90
C GLU A 308 -25.88 2.89 -6.95
N GLU A 309 -24.79 3.49 -6.50
CA GLU A 309 -23.72 4.01 -7.35
C GLU A 309 -23.06 2.89 -8.18
N GLU A 310 -22.63 1.80 -7.53
CA GLU A 310 -22.04 0.65 -8.21
C GLU A 310 -22.99 0.07 -9.27
N LYS A 311 -24.29 -0.02 -8.93
CA LYS A 311 -25.30 -0.49 -9.89
C LYS A 311 -25.45 0.48 -11.06
N ALA A 312 -25.50 1.79 -10.82
CA ALA A 312 -25.61 2.78 -11.87
C ALA A 312 -24.41 2.73 -12.82
N LEU A 313 -23.19 2.54 -12.29
CA LEU A 313 -21.97 2.36 -13.09
C LEU A 313 -22.02 1.08 -13.93
N ARG A 314 -22.46 -0.04 -13.37
CA ARG A 314 -22.63 -1.30 -14.13
C ARG A 314 -23.71 -1.21 -15.21
N ASP A 315 -24.79 -0.48 -14.95
CA ASP A 315 -25.85 -0.25 -15.94
C ASP A 315 -25.36 0.67 -17.07
N ALA A 316 -24.51 1.66 -16.77
CA ALA A 316 -23.92 2.58 -17.74
C ALA A 316 -22.80 1.94 -18.58
N LEU A 317 -21.98 1.09 -17.96
CA LEU A 317 -20.81 0.44 -18.56
C LEU A 317 -20.92 -1.10 -18.51
N PRO A 318 -21.95 -1.71 -19.14
CA PRO A 318 -22.22 -3.14 -19.01
C PRO A 318 -21.17 -4.06 -19.64
N PHE A 319 -20.25 -3.49 -20.43
CA PHE A 319 -19.15 -4.19 -21.09
C PHE A 319 -17.84 -4.13 -20.29
N VAL A 320 -17.77 -3.32 -19.23
CA VAL A 320 -16.58 -3.20 -18.38
C VAL A 320 -16.63 -4.28 -17.30
N ASP A 321 -15.62 -5.14 -17.28
CA ASP A 321 -15.41 -6.20 -16.30
C ASP A 321 -14.04 -6.03 -15.64
N VAL A 322 -14.05 -5.59 -14.39
CA VAL A 322 -12.87 -5.27 -13.56
C VAL A 322 -12.67 -6.28 -12.42
N GLY A 323 -13.32 -7.44 -12.49
CA GLY A 323 -13.18 -8.50 -11.49
C GLY A 323 -13.75 -8.11 -10.12
N LYS A 324 -12.91 -8.13 -9.09
CA LYS A 324 -13.31 -7.91 -7.69
C LYS A 324 -13.30 -6.45 -7.25
N THR A 325 -12.60 -5.57 -7.98
CA THR A 325 -12.56 -4.15 -7.64
C THR A 325 -13.89 -3.48 -8.00
N PRO A 326 -14.59 -2.82 -7.07
CA PRO A 326 -15.83 -2.12 -7.38
C PRO A 326 -15.61 -0.97 -8.37
N LEU A 327 -16.50 -0.80 -9.36
CA LEU A 327 -16.39 0.28 -10.34
C LEU A 327 -16.40 1.67 -9.68
N ARG A 328 -17.14 1.83 -8.59
CA ARG A 328 -17.20 3.09 -7.82
C ARG A 328 -15.85 3.53 -7.26
N GLU A 329 -14.91 2.60 -7.06
CA GLU A 329 -13.58 2.89 -6.51
C GLU A 329 -12.57 3.32 -7.57
N LEU A 330 -12.87 3.11 -8.86
CA LEU A 330 -11.92 3.34 -9.95
C LEU A 330 -11.96 4.76 -10.50
N ASP A 331 -13.04 5.51 -10.23
CA ASP A 331 -13.31 6.84 -10.78
C ASP A 331 -12.87 6.98 -12.26
N LEU A 332 -13.32 6.04 -13.11
CA LEU A 332 -12.75 5.82 -14.44
C LEU A 332 -12.70 7.08 -15.32
N ASP A 333 -13.67 7.99 -15.18
CA ASP A 333 -13.73 9.22 -15.95
C ASP A 333 -12.73 10.30 -15.49
N SER A 334 -12.07 10.11 -14.35
CA SER A 334 -10.93 10.92 -13.95
C SER A 334 -9.66 10.57 -14.75
N ASP A 335 -9.54 9.35 -15.29
CA ASP A 335 -8.45 9.02 -16.19
C ASP A 335 -8.62 9.74 -17.56
N PRO A 336 -7.66 10.58 -17.98
CA PRO A 336 -7.80 11.37 -19.20
C PRO A 336 -7.86 10.55 -20.50
N GLU A 337 -7.39 9.30 -20.51
CA GLU A 337 -7.49 8.43 -21.68
C GLU A 337 -8.87 7.75 -21.73
N PHE A 338 -9.34 7.23 -20.59
CA PHE A 338 -10.66 6.63 -20.44
C PHE A 338 -11.75 7.65 -20.75
N ALA A 339 -11.68 8.86 -20.20
CA ALA A 339 -12.64 9.93 -20.46
C ALA A 339 -12.75 10.27 -21.97
N LYS A 340 -11.64 10.23 -22.70
CA LYS A 340 -11.64 10.44 -24.17
C LYS A 340 -12.32 9.29 -24.90
N LEU A 341 -12.06 8.05 -24.48
CA LEU A 341 -12.69 6.85 -25.07
C LEU A 341 -14.19 6.82 -24.77
N HIS A 342 -14.58 7.14 -23.54
CA HIS A 342 -15.97 7.22 -23.10
C HIS A 342 -16.73 8.29 -23.87
N ALA A 343 -16.18 9.51 -24.01
CA ALA A 343 -16.80 10.55 -24.83
C ALA A 343 -16.96 10.13 -26.30
N ALA A 344 -15.97 9.44 -26.88
CA ALA A 344 -16.08 8.92 -28.25
C ALA A 344 -17.17 7.83 -28.37
N TYR A 345 -17.33 7.00 -27.33
CA TYR A 345 -18.37 5.97 -27.25
C TYR A 345 -19.77 6.61 -27.20
N ASP A 346 -19.95 7.61 -26.33
CA ASP A 346 -21.20 8.36 -26.20
C ASP A 346 -21.60 9.06 -27.50
N GLU A 347 -20.65 9.63 -28.24
CA GLU A 347 -20.93 10.22 -29.55
C GLU A 347 -21.43 9.18 -30.56
N LEU A 348 -20.85 7.97 -30.58
CA LEU A 348 -21.33 6.88 -31.46
C LEU A 348 -22.67 6.30 -31.03
N ALA A 349 -22.97 6.32 -29.72
CA ALA A 349 -24.22 5.83 -29.16
C ALA A 349 -25.44 6.72 -29.54
N LYS A 350 -25.21 7.98 -29.91
CA LYS A 350 -26.27 8.92 -30.35
C LYS A 350 -26.95 8.51 -31.66
N ASP A 351 -26.25 7.80 -32.55
CA ASP A 351 -26.79 7.29 -33.80
C ASP A 351 -27.06 5.77 -33.71
N PRO A 352 -28.32 5.31 -33.80
CA PRO A 352 -28.68 3.90 -33.75
C PRO A 352 -27.98 3.02 -34.79
N GLU A 353 -27.56 3.58 -35.94
CA GLU A 353 -26.84 2.82 -36.97
C GLU A 353 -25.39 2.52 -36.55
N THR A 354 -24.78 3.37 -35.73
CA THR A 354 -23.38 3.24 -35.27
C THR A 354 -23.24 2.69 -33.85
N ALA A 355 -24.28 2.79 -33.02
CA ALA A 355 -24.26 2.42 -31.60
C ALA A 355 -23.82 0.96 -31.34
N ASN A 356 -24.08 0.04 -32.27
CA ASN A 356 -23.64 -1.37 -32.19
C ASN A 356 -22.67 -1.76 -33.30
N GLY A 357 -22.07 -0.76 -33.95
CA GLY A 357 -21.15 -0.92 -35.06
C GLY A 357 -19.79 -1.47 -34.65
N PRO A 358 -18.92 -1.79 -35.63
CA PRO A 358 -17.57 -2.29 -35.35
C PRO A 358 -16.71 -1.28 -34.59
N GLU A 359 -16.97 0.03 -34.73
CA GLU A 359 -16.22 1.07 -34.02
C GLU A 359 -16.66 1.17 -32.55
N ALA A 360 -17.96 1.10 -32.26
CA ALA A 360 -18.47 1.03 -30.88
C ALA A 360 -17.86 -0.17 -30.14
N LYS A 361 -17.84 -1.36 -30.75
CA LYS A 361 -17.21 -2.55 -30.17
C LYS A 361 -15.70 -2.42 -29.93
N ARG A 362 -15.02 -1.63 -30.75
CA ARG A 362 -13.58 -1.34 -30.54
C ARG A 362 -13.40 -0.42 -29.35
N LEU A 363 -14.25 0.59 -29.19
CA LEU A 363 -14.24 1.48 -28.03
C LEU A 363 -14.61 0.71 -26.76
N GLU A 364 -15.65 -0.12 -26.76
CA GLU A 364 -16.01 -0.99 -25.63
C GLU A 364 -14.82 -1.85 -25.19
N LYS A 365 -14.13 -2.48 -26.14
CA LYS A 365 -12.92 -3.26 -25.85
C LYS A 365 -11.79 -2.38 -25.30
N ALA A 366 -11.53 -1.22 -25.90
CA ALA A 366 -10.46 -0.33 -25.44
C ALA A 366 -10.73 0.22 -24.03
N MET A 367 -11.98 0.61 -23.76
CA MET A 367 -12.42 1.05 -22.44
C MET A 367 -12.34 -0.08 -21.42
N ASN A 368 -12.76 -1.31 -21.77
CA ASN A 368 -12.61 -2.46 -20.88
C ASN A 368 -11.14 -2.80 -20.59
N ASP A 369 -10.29 -2.84 -21.62
CA ASP A 369 -8.87 -3.15 -21.46
C ASP A 369 -8.18 -2.08 -20.57
N LEU A 370 -8.54 -0.79 -20.73
CA LEU A 370 -8.02 0.29 -19.89
C LEU A 370 -8.59 0.26 -18.46
N ALA A 371 -9.88 0.01 -18.29
CA ALA A 371 -10.50 -0.13 -16.97
C ALA A 371 -9.90 -1.30 -16.18
N GLN A 372 -9.58 -2.42 -16.84
CA GLN A 372 -8.87 -3.55 -16.21
C GLN A 372 -7.47 -3.16 -15.75
N LEU A 373 -6.77 -2.31 -16.49
CA LEU A 373 -5.47 -1.78 -16.09
C LEU A 373 -5.60 -0.84 -14.89
N ILE A 374 -6.57 0.09 -14.91
CA ILE A 374 -6.85 1.01 -13.79
C ILE A 374 -7.21 0.20 -12.53
N ALA A 375 -8.10 -0.79 -12.66
CA ALA A 375 -8.48 -1.66 -11.56
C ALA A 375 -7.32 -2.46 -10.98
N PHE A 376 -6.40 -2.91 -11.84
CA PHE A 376 -5.17 -3.56 -11.42
C PHE A 376 -4.27 -2.60 -10.64
N ASP A 377 -4.05 -1.39 -11.16
CA ASP A 377 -3.18 -0.40 -10.51
C ASP A 377 -3.72 0.02 -9.14
N GLU A 378 -5.03 0.21 -9.05
CA GLU A 378 -5.76 0.54 -7.82
C GLU A 378 -5.67 -0.59 -6.79
N ALA A 379 -6.01 -1.82 -7.17
CA ALA A 379 -5.91 -2.98 -6.28
C ALA A 379 -4.46 -3.23 -5.83
N ALA A 380 -3.49 -3.08 -6.73
CA ALA A 380 -2.07 -3.19 -6.40
C ALA A 380 -1.61 -2.05 -5.48
N ALA A 381 -2.17 -0.85 -5.60
CA ALA A 381 -1.89 0.26 -4.69
C ALA A 381 -2.41 -0.04 -3.28
N LYS A 382 -3.68 -0.40 -3.15
CA LYS A 382 -4.29 -0.79 -1.87
C LYS A 382 -3.55 -1.94 -1.20
N HIS A 383 -3.19 -2.96 -1.98
CA HIS A 383 -2.45 -4.11 -1.45
C HIS A 383 -1.06 -3.71 -0.94
N ARG A 384 -0.29 -2.91 -1.70
CA ARG A 384 1.01 -2.38 -1.25
C ARG A 384 0.89 -1.57 0.03
N ASP A 385 -0.17 -0.79 0.14
CA ASP A 385 -0.42 0.07 1.27
C ASP A 385 -0.80 -0.75 2.51
N ALA A 386 -1.64 -1.76 2.38
CA ALA A 386 -1.93 -2.73 3.45
C ALA A 386 -0.67 -3.47 3.94
N ILE A 387 0.23 -3.87 3.02
CA ILE A 387 1.51 -4.50 3.41
C ILE A 387 2.37 -3.52 4.21
N LYS A 388 2.47 -2.24 3.80
CA LYS A 388 3.24 -1.24 4.54
C LYS A 388 2.68 -1.01 5.94
N ASP A 389 1.37 -0.98 6.09
CA ASP A 389 0.73 -0.84 7.40
C ASP A 389 1.03 -2.08 8.27
N ALA A 390 0.94 -3.28 7.69
CA ALA A 390 1.31 -4.51 8.37
C ALA A 390 2.78 -4.53 8.81
N ASP A 391 3.71 -4.12 7.95
CA ASP A 391 5.13 -4.03 8.27
C ASP A 391 5.40 -3.01 9.39
N LEU A 392 4.70 -1.87 9.39
CA LEU A 392 4.78 -0.89 10.47
C LEU A 392 4.28 -1.47 11.79
N HIS A 393 3.18 -2.22 11.76
CA HIS A 393 2.65 -2.90 12.95
C HIS A 393 3.63 -3.96 13.47
N GLU A 394 4.24 -4.77 12.59
CA GLU A 394 5.23 -5.77 12.95
C GLU A 394 6.51 -5.14 13.55
N GLU A 395 6.99 -4.03 12.97
CA GLU A 395 8.17 -3.32 13.45
C GLU A 395 7.90 -2.58 14.78
N PHE A 396 6.69 -2.04 14.93
CA PHE A 396 6.29 -1.20 16.07
C PHE A 396 4.98 -1.66 16.75
N PRO A 397 4.90 -2.90 17.29
CA PRO A 397 3.66 -3.47 17.83
C PRO A 397 3.15 -2.80 19.12
N PHE A 398 3.93 -1.86 19.68
CA PHE A 398 3.55 -1.05 20.84
C PHE A 398 2.87 0.27 20.43
N LEU A 399 2.88 0.62 19.15
CA LEU A 399 2.17 1.76 18.61
C LEU A 399 0.73 1.35 18.22
N PRO A 400 -0.26 2.22 18.44
CA PRO A 400 -1.58 2.03 17.84
C PRO A 400 -1.48 2.16 16.31
N ASP A 401 -2.24 1.35 15.58
CA ASP A 401 -2.33 1.41 14.11
C ASP A 401 -2.81 2.79 13.64
N GLU A 402 -3.73 3.38 14.41
CA GLU A 402 -4.15 4.77 14.31
C GLU A 402 -3.79 5.55 15.59
N PRO A 403 -2.67 6.29 15.62
CA PRO A 403 -2.30 7.14 16.77
C PRO A 403 -3.31 8.23 17.08
N VAL A 404 -3.98 8.73 16.05
CA VAL A 404 -5.12 9.65 16.13
C VAL A 404 -6.21 9.06 15.24
N ASP A 405 -7.47 9.10 15.70
CA ASP A 405 -8.60 8.54 14.96
C ASP A 405 -8.66 9.02 13.51
N GLY A 406 -8.69 8.05 12.58
CA GLY A 406 -8.70 8.27 11.13
C GLY A 406 -7.34 8.50 10.48
N ILE A 407 -6.24 8.48 11.26
CA ILE A 407 -4.87 8.71 10.78
C ILE A 407 -4.00 7.50 11.10
N THR A 408 -3.63 6.72 10.08
CA THR A 408 -2.72 5.57 10.24
C THR A 408 -1.28 5.99 10.51
N LEU A 409 -0.43 5.07 10.97
CA LEU A 409 1.02 5.30 11.05
C LEU A 409 1.63 5.70 9.68
N ARG A 410 1.12 5.13 8.58
CA ARG A 410 1.51 5.50 7.21
C ARG A 410 1.07 6.94 6.88
N ASP A 411 -0.18 7.30 7.17
CA ASP A 411 -0.71 8.64 6.93
C ASP A 411 0.03 9.72 7.73
N ALA A 412 0.44 9.40 8.96
CA ALA A 412 1.26 10.26 9.80
C ALA A 412 2.68 10.48 9.26
N GLY A 413 3.13 9.65 8.32
CA GLY A 413 4.47 9.69 7.74
C GLY A 413 5.55 9.49 8.80
N VAL A 414 5.32 8.57 9.75
CA VAL A 414 6.24 8.33 10.88
C VAL A 414 7.63 7.94 10.39
N MET A 415 7.69 7.21 9.27
CA MET A 415 8.96 6.86 8.69
C MET A 415 9.62 8.08 8.07
N GLU A 416 8.93 9.01 7.42
CA GLU A 416 9.53 10.21 6.82
C GLU A 416 10.18 11.14 7.86
N ASP A 417 9.72 11.08 9.12
CA ASP A 417 10.23 11.89 10.21
C ASP A 417 11.62 11.46 10.71
N PRO A 418 12.65 12.34 10.66
CA PRO A 418 13.99 11.99 11.13
C PRO A 418 14.09 11.74 12.63
N GLU A 419 13.25 12.38 13.45
CA GLU A 419 13.28 12.20 14.90
C GLU A 419 12.72 10.83 15.27
N PHE A 420 11.57 10.45 14.72
CA PHE A 420 11.01 9.11 14.84
C PHE A 420 12.02 8.05 14.37
N ARG A 421 12.60 8.20 13.17
CA ARG A 421 13.66 7.30 12.67
C ARG A 421 14.84 7.21 13.64
N ALA A 422 15.27 8.32 14.25
CA ALA A 422 16.39 8.32 15.17
C ALA A 422 16.06 7.56 16.48
N LEU A 423 14.84 7.71 16.99
CA LEU A 423 14.35 7.00 18.17
C LEU A 423 14.18 5.49 17.90
N ALA A 424 13.56 5.12 16.77
CA ALA A 424 13.36 3.73 16.35
C ALA A 424 14.70 2.99 16.23
N ASN A 425 15.68 3.66 15.64
CA ASN A 425 17.04 3.17 15.57
C ASN A 425 17.70 2.94 16.95
N GLN A 426 17.55 3.89 17.89
CA GLN A 426 18.07 3.70 19.25
C GLN A 426 17.37 2.53 19.98
N LEU A 427 16.08 2.34 19.73
CA LEU A 427 15.31 1.23 20.28
C LEU A 427 15.87 -0.11 19.79
N GLU A 428 16.10 -0.22 18.48
CA GLU A 428 16.68 -1.42 17.86
C GLU A 428 18.08 -1.74 18.43
N ASP A 429 18.92 -0.73 18.65
CA ASP A 429 20.24 -0.91 19.28
C ASP A 429 20.15 -1.48 20.68
N LEU A 430 19.26 -0.94 21.51
CA LEU A 430 19.09 -1.40 22.88
C LEU A 430 18.50 -2.81 22.94
N LYS A 431 17.59 -3.15 22.02
CA LYS A 431 17.03 -4.50 21.86
C LYS A 431 18.11 -5.50 21.45
N LYS A 432 19.03 -5.12 20.55
CA LYS A 432 20.15 -5.97 20.11
C LYS A 432 21.24 -6.13 21.16
N GLU A 433 21.51 -5.11 21.97
CA GLU A 433 22.57 -5.16 22.99
C GLU A 433 22.22 -6.14 24.11
N ASP A 434 21.09 -5.91 24.80
CA ASP A 434 20.58 -6.75 25.88
C ASP A 434 19.16 -6.28 26.25
N PRO A 435 18.11 -6.94 25.77
CA PRO A 435 16.74 -6.47 25.97
C PRO A 435 16.30 -6.54 27.44
N VAL A 436 16.84 -7.48 28.22
CA VAL A 436 16.47 -7.66 29.63
C VAL A 436 17.07 -6.54 30.48
N LYS A 437 18.36 -6.25 30.28
CA LYS A 437 19.06 -5.19 31.00
C LYS A 437 18.61 -3.79 30.58
N ASN A 438 18.31 -3.60 29.29
CA ASN A 438 17.88 -2.33 28.75
C ASN A 438 16.37 -2.10 28.83
N ALA A 439 15.57 -3.03 29.37
CA ALA A 439 14.11 -2.95 29.49
C ALA A 439 13.56 -1.57 29.91
N PRO A 440 14.06 -0.87 30.96
CA PRO A 440 13.52 0.45 31.31
C PRO A 440 13.83 1.54 30.28
N LYS A 441 14.95 1.44 29.56
CA LYS A 441 15.30 2.38 28.49
C LYS A 441 14.52 2.09 27.21
N ILE A 442 14.32 0.80 26.90
CA ILE A 442 13.48 0.34 25.78
C ILE A 442 12.07 0.90 25.95
N LYS A 443 11.45 0.67 27.11
CA LYS A 443 10.13 1.24 27.42
C LYS A 443 10.11 2.76 27.28
N GLY A 444 11.13 3.45 27.81
CA GLY A 444 11.22 4.91 27.68
C GLY A 444 11.47 5.43 26.25
N LEU A 445 11.91 4.59 25.31
CA LEU A 445 11.97 4.93 23.88
C LEU A 445 10.66 4.56 23.17
N GLU A 446 10.01 3.46 23.55
CA GLU A 446 8.68 3.09 23.07
C GLU A 446 7.66 4.18 23.41
N ASP A 447 7.66 4.68 24.64
CA ASP A 447 6.80 5.79 25.07
C ASP A 447 7.06 7.06 24.23
N LYS A 448 8.33 7.39 23.92
CA LYS A 448 8.69 8.54 23.07
C LYS A 448 8.29 8.37 21.61
N LEU A 449 8.41 7.15 21.08
CA LEU A 449 7.96 6.83 19.73
C LEU A 449 6.45 6.96 19.63
N LYS A 450 5.71 6.54 20.67
CA LYS A 450 4.27 6.74 20.78
C LYS A 450 3.91 8.23 20.78
N ASP A 451 4.54 9.01 21.66
CA ASP A 451 4.30 10.46 21.73
C ASP A 451 4.60 11.14 20.37
N ARG A 452 5.68 10.74 19.68
CA ARG A 452 6.06 11.30 18.38
C ARG A 452 5.10 10.90 17.26
N ALA A 453 4.64 9.64 17.24
CA ALA A 453 3.64 9.18 16.28
C ALA A 453 2.31 9.92 16.46
N GLU A 454 1.86 10.11 17.70
CA GLU A 454 0.64 10.87 18.02
C GLU A 454 0.77 12.35 17.62
N GLU A 455 1.93 12.99 17.87
CA GLU A 455 2.20 14.36 17.42
C GLU A 455 2.13 14.50 15.89
N LEU A 456 2.77 13.58 15.16
CA LEU A 456 2.76 13.59 13.69
C LEU A 456 1.36 13.34 13.12
N ALA A 457 0.63 12.38 13.68
CA ALA A 457 -0.73 12.08 13.26
C ALA A 457 -1.67 13.28 13.54
N LYS A 458 -1.49 13.94 14.68
CA LYS A 458 -2.22 15.15 15.02
C LYS A 458 -1.92 16.30 14.06
N ASP A 459 -0.65 16.52 13.71
CA ASP A 459 -0.29 17.56 12.72
C ASP A 459 -1.01 17.33 11.38
N VAL A 460 -1.11 16.07 10.92
CA VAL A 460 -1.80 15.70 9.67
C VAL A 460 -3.32 15.90 9.81
N LYS A 461 -3.91 15.51 10.95
CA LYS A 461 -5.33 15.73 11.22
C LYS A 461 -5.67 17.22 11.27
N ASP A 462 -4.95 17.99 12.07
CA ASP A 462 -5.15 19.44 12.23
C ASP A 462 -5.02 20.16 10.86
N ALA A 463 -4.06 19.76 10.02
CA ALA A 463 -3.92 20.31 8.67
C ALA A 463 -5.08 19.93 7.73
N THR A 464 -5.59 18.70 7.84
CA THR A 464 -6.76 18.22 7.08
C THR A 464 -8.02 18.98 7.51
N ASP A 465 -8.24 19.12 8.81
CA ASP A 465 -9.38 19.81 9.40
C ASP A 465 -9.34 21.31 9.08
N GLU A 466 -8.18 21.97 9.16
CA GLU A 466 -8.01 23.38 8.75
C GLU A 466 -8.36 23.60 7.27
N ALA A 467 -7.92 22.68 6.40
CA ALA A 467 -8.25 22.73 4.98
C ALA A 467 -9.74 22.52 4.72
N LYS A 468 -10.39 21.60 5.45
CA LYS A 468 -11.84 21.35 5.38
C LYS A 468 -12.69 22.49 5.95
N GLU A 469 -12.27 23.10 7.05
CA GLU A 469 -12.94 24.28 7.60
C GLU A 469 -12.92 25.43 6.58
N LYS A 470 -11.78 25.62 5.93
CA LYS A 470 -11.61 26.67 4.93
C LYS A 470 -12.33 26.37 3.61
N TYR A 471 -12.32 25.12 3.18
CA TYR A 471 -12.94 24.67 1.92
C TYR A 471 -13.81 23.44 2.16
N PRO A 472 -15.04 23.61 2.67
CA PRO A 472 -15.91 22.49 3.04
C PRO A 472 -16.28 21.55 1.89
N PHE A 473 -16.24 22.07 0.65
CA PHE A 473 -16.54 21.32 -0.57
C PHE A 473 -15.44 20.36 -1.01
N LEU A 474 -14.20 20.49 -0.49
CA LEU A 474 -13.12 19.54 -0.76
C LEU A 474 -13.36 18.26 0.03
N PRO A 475 -13.06 17.07 -0.51
CA PRO A 475 -13.08 15.83 0.26
C PRO A 475 -11.93 15.79 1.28
N LYS A 476 -12.07 14.98 2.34
CA LYS A 476 -11.01 14.75 3.34
C LYS A 476 -9.82 13.98 2.75
N ARG A 477 -10.11 13.06 1.82
CA ARG A 477 -9.15 12.27 1.08
C ARG A 477 -9.36 12.44 -0.42
N VAL A 478 -8.27 12.41 -1.17
CA VAL A 478 -8.24 12.33 -2.63
C VAL A 478 -7.26 11.24 -3.00
N ASP A 479 -7.73 10.21 -3.72
CA ASP A 479 -6.97 9.01 -4.09
C ASP A 479 -6.26 8.37 -2.88
N ASP A 480 -7.04 8.14 -1.80
CA ASP A 480 -6.60 7.65 -0.49
C ASP A 480 -5.57 8.54 0.26
N VAL A 481 -5.22 9.71 -0.27
CA VAL A 481 -4.32 10.66 0.39
C VAL A 481 -5.11 11.73 1.14
N LEU A 482 -4.82 11.91 2.42
CA LEU A 482 -5.38 13.00 3.23
C LEU A 482 -5.07 14.38 2.65
N LEU A 483 -6.04 15.28 2.72
CA LEU A 483 -5.92 16.66 2.24
C LEU A 483 -4.76 17.41 2.92
N GLY A 484 -4.52 17.13 4.21
CA GLY A 484 -3.37 17.66 4.97
C GLY A 484 -2.01 17.13 4.50
N ASN A 485 -1.96 16.10 3.65
CA ASN A 485 -0.75 15.52 3.09
C ASN A 485 -0.48 15.94 1.63
N LEU A 486 -1.40 16.67 0.99
CA LEU A 486 -1.24 17.21 -0.37
C LEU A 486 -0.66 18.63 -0.33
N PRO A 487 0.26 19.06 -1.21
CA PRO A 487 1.21 18.24 -1.94
C PRO A 487 2.17 17.54 -0.97
N PRO A 488 2.68 16.34 -1.31
CA PRO A 488 3.52 15.56 -0.43
C PRO A 488 4.71 16.39 0.06
N ARG A 489 5.03 16.26 1.36
CA ARG A 489 6.14 16.95 2.02
C ARG A 489 7.43 16.82 1.19
N HIS A 490 7.75 17.81 0.35
CA HIS A 490 9.06 17.90 -0.27
C HIS A 490 10.04 18.37 0.80
N ARG A 491 11.00 17.50 1.16
CA ARG A 491 12.17 17.88 1.96
C ARG A 491 13.41 18.03 1.08
#